data_AF-A0A318VWY4-F1
#
_entry.id   AF-A0A318VWY4-F1
#
_cell.length_a   1.000
_cell.length_b   1.000
_cell.length_c   1.000
_cell.angle_alpha   90.00
_cell.angle_beta   90.00
_cell.angle_gamma   90.00
#
_symmetry.space_group_name_H-M   'P 1'
#
loop_
_entity.id
_entity.type
_entity.pdbx_description
1 polymer ?
#
loop_
_entity_poly.entity_id
_entity_poly.type
_entity_poly.pdbx_seq_one_letter_code
_entity_poly.pdbx_strand_id
1 'polypeptide(L)'
;MADSSSSATSLEEDLEVVLQRLRTAVHEEAWEDLPELDLQARGLIEEAFGSDPRLADTSGARSRAALEALSEFYRETVPELEQLRRATLDEIKGLKAGRKGVNAYQAARRTG
;
A
#
# COMPACT_ATOMS: atom_id res chain seq x y z
N MET A 1 -27.19 20.20 -28.58
CA MET A 1 -25.83 19.93 -28.06
C MET A 1 -26.01 19.20 -26.73
N ALA A 2 -25.98 17.87 -26.79
CA ALA A 2 -25.97 17.01 -25.62
C ALA A 2 -25.40 15.67 -26.06
N ASP A 3 -24.14 15.41 -25.73
CA ASP A 3 -23.65 14.06 -25.46
C ASP A 3 -22.33 14.18 -24.69
N SER A 4 -22.42 14.46 -23.40
CA SER A 4 -21.29 14.30 -22.48
C SER A 4 -21.30 12.84 -22.03
N SER A 5 -20.89 11.93 -22.91
CA SER A 5 -20.56 10.57 -22.54
C SER A 5 -19.29 10.60 -21.68
N SER A 6 -19.48 10.77 -20.37
CA SER A 6 -18.51 10.30 -19.39
C SER A 6 -18.48 8.78 -19.52
N SER A 7 -17.67 8.25 -20.43
CA SER A 7 -17.38 6.82 -20.51
C SER A 7 -16.81 6.42 -19.15
N ALA A 8 -17.61 5.76 -18.32
CA ALA A 8 -17.13 5.20 -17.07
C ALA A 8 -15.95 4.28 -17.41
N THR A 9 -14.79 4.51 -16.79
CA THR A 9 -13.61 3.66 -16.94
C THR A 9 -13.97 2.22 -16.57
N SER A 10 -13.40 1.25 -17.27
CA SER A 10 -13.68 -0.15 -16.94
C SER A 10 -13.10 -0.50 -15.56
N LEU A 11 -13.70 -1.48 -14.88
CA LEU A 11 -13.20 -1.96 -13.58
C LEU A 11 -11.73 -2.41 -13.68
N GLU A 12 -11.36 -3.01 -14.81
CA GLU A 12 -10.00 -3.44 -15.09
C GLU A 12 -9.01 -2.28 -15.15
N GLU A 13 -9.40 -1.16 -15.77
CA GLU A 13 -8.57 0.05 -15.80
C GLU A 13 -8.42 0.65 -14.40
N ASP A 14 -9.49 0.68 -13.62
CA ASP A 14 -9.44 1.19 -12.24
C ASP A 14 -8.51 0.31 -11.36
N LEU A 15 -8.55 -1.02 -11.53
CA LEU A 15 -7.65 -1.98 -10.87
C LEU A 15 -6.18 -1.81 -11.30
N GLU A 16 -5.93 -1.61 -12.59
CA GLU A 16 -4.58 -1.34 -13.11
C GLU A 16 -4.02 -0.02 -12.57
N VAL A 17 -4.84 1.02 -12.49
CA VAL A 17 -4.46 2.33 -11.95
C VAL A 17 -4.14 2.24 -10.46
N VAL A 18 -4.97 1.59 -9.65
CA VAL A 18 -4.69 1.47 -8.21
C VAL A 18 -3.43 0.65 -7.95
N LEU A 19 -3.22 -0.44 -8.72
CA LEU A 19 -2.01 -1.24 -8.63
C LEU A 19 -0.76 -0.43 -8.96
N GLN A 20 -0.81 0.39 -10.02
CA GLN A 20 0.32 1.25 -10.38
C GLN A 20 0.61 2.28 -9.28
N ARG A 21 -0.42 2.88 -8.68
CA ARG A 21 -0.26 3.83 -7.58
C ARG A 21 0.32 3.16 -6.33
N LEU A 22 -0.13 1.95 -5.99
CA LEU A 22 0.45 1.16 -4.90
C LEU A 22 1.93 0.89 -5.12
N ARG A 23 2.32 0.46 -6.34
CA ARG A 23 3.72 0.24 -6.70
C ARG A 23 4.56 1.51 -6.59
N THR A 24 4.04 2.63 -7.09
CA THR A 24 4.71 3.93 -6.96
C THR A 24 4.88 4.32 -5.49
N ALA A 25 3.83 4.21 -4.67
CA ALA A 25 3.89 4.57 -3.26
C ALA A 25 4.91 3.72 -2.48
N VAL A 26 5.02 2.42 -2.80
CA VAL A 26 6.06 1.55 -2.22
C VAL A 26 7.45 1.98 -2.68
N HIS A 27 7.62 2.25 -3.98
CA HIS A 27 8.91 2.65 -4.56
C HIS A 27 9.41 4.00 -4.02
N GLU A 28 8.50 4.95 -3.86
CA GLU A 28 8.78 6.31 -3.38
C GLU A 28 8.75 6.43 -1.85
N GLU A 29 8.53 5.31 -1.15
CA GLU A 29 8.40 5.28 0.32
C GLU A 29 7.29 6.20 0.86
N ALA A 30 6.23 6.42 0.07
CA ALA A 30 5.06 7.21 0.43
C ALA A 30 4.11 6.42 1.36
N TRP A 31 4.60 6.10 2.55
CA TRP A 31 3.94 5.21 3.50
C TRP A 31 2.59 5.71 3.99
N GLU A 32 2.40 7.03 4.02
CA GLU A 32 1.15 7.71 4.37
C GLU A 32 0.01 7.46 3.38
N ASP A 33 0.32 7.18 2.11
CA ASP A 33 -0.67 7.02 1.04
C ASP A 33 -1.18 5.57 0.94
N LEU A 34 -0.36 4.61 1.39
CA LEU A 34 -0.66 3.18 1.28
C LEU A 34 -2.02 2.78 1.91
N PRO A 35 -2.45 3.28 3.09
CA PRO A 35 -3.74 2.90 3.67
C PRO A 35 -4.94 3.31 2.82
N GLU A 36 -4.90 4.48 2.20
CA GLU A 36 -5.99 4.95 1.34
C GLU A 36 -6.03 4.15 0.03
N LEU A 37 -4.85 3.89 -0.56
CA LEU A 37 -4.74 3.07 -1.77
C LEU A 37 -5.18 1.62 -1.53
N ASP A 38 -4.86 1.04 -0.37
CA ASP A 38 -5.34 -0.29 0.02
C ASP A 38 -6.87 -0.33 0.15
N LEU A 39 -7.47 0.71 0.74
CA LEU A 39 -8.92 0.81 0.84
C LEU A 39 -9.58 0.93 -0.54
N GLN A 40 -9.01 1.72 -1.44
CA GLN A 40 -9.47 1.84 -2.82
C GLN A 40 -9.39 0.49 -3.54
N ALA A 41 -8.26 -0.23 -3.40
CA ALA A 41 -8.08 -1.56 -4.01
C ALA A 41 -9.12 -2.57 -3.50
N ARG A 42 -9.42 -2.57 -2.19
CA ARG A 42 -10.47 -3.44 -1.61
C ARG A 42 -11.86 -3.13 -2.18
N GLY A 43 -12.20 -1.86 -2.34
CA GLY A 43 -13.48 -1.46 -2.94
C GLY A 43 -13.63 -1.97 -4.38
N LEU A 44 -12.56 -1.89 -5.17
CA LEU A 44 -12.56 -2.42 -6.54
C LEU A 44 -12.61 -3.96 -6.58
N ILE A 45 -11.95 -4.64 -5.64
CA ILE A 45 -12.07 -6.09 -5.48
C ILE A 45 -13.52 -6.48 -5.15
N GLU A 46 -14.17 -5.77 -4.21
CA GLU A 46 -15.57 -6.00 -3.86
C GLU A 46 -16.49 -5.80 -5.07
N GLU A 47 -16.25 -4.77 -5.89
CA GLU A 47 -16.97 -4.55 -7.14
C GLU A 47 -16.77 -5.71 -8.12
N ALA A 48 -15.55 -6.24 -8.25
CA ALA A 48 -15.23 -7.36 -9.14
C ALA A 48 -15.99 -8.65 -8.81
N PHE A 49 -16.29 -8.87 -7.53
CA PHE A 49 -17.08 -10.01 -7.05
C PHE A 49 -18.57 -9.69 -6.88
N GLY A 50 -19.00 -8.47 -7.28
CA GLY A 50 -20.38 -8.04 -7.28
C GLY A 50 -21.24 -8.71 -8.35
N SER A 51 -22.53 -8.39 -8.35
CA SER A 51 -23.53 -9.00 -9.24
C SER A 51 -23.50 -8.49 -10.68
N ASP A 52 -22.91 -7.32 -10.94
CA ASP A 52 -22.81 -6.73 -12.29
C ASP A 52 -21.56 -5.85 -12.41
N PRO A 53 -20.36 -6.45 -12.47
CA PRO A 53 -19.11 -5.70 -12.60
C PRO A 53 -19.01 -5.02 -13.96
N ARG A 54 -18.47 -3.81 -13.98
CA ARG A 54 -18.28 -2.98 -15.19
C ARG A 54 -17.09 -3.47 -16.03
N LEU A 55 -17.21 -4.67 -16.59
CA LEU A 55 -16.13 -5.33 -17.32
C LEU A 55 -15.97 -4.80 -18.75
N ALA A 56 -14.73 -4.69 -19.20
CA ALA A 56 -14.39 -4.35 -20.59
C ALA A 56 -14.63 -5.52 -21.56
N ASP A 57 -14.62 -6.76 -21.05
CA ASP A 57 -14.83 -7.98 -21.83
C ASP A 57 -15.81 -8.95 -21.16
N THR A 58 -16.62 -9.64 -21.97
CA THR A 58 -17.65 -10.58 -21.46
C THR A 58 -17.08 -11.88 -20.89
N SER A 59 -15.79 -12.15 -21.10
CA SER A 59 -15.13 -13.37 -20.60
C SER A 59 -14.53 -13.20 -19.20
N GLY A 60 -14.43 -11.95 -18.71
CA GLY A 60 -13.75 -11.61 -17.46
C GLY A 60 -12.29 -12.05 -17.47
N ALA A 61 -11.64 -12.15 -18.64
CA ALA A 61 -10.25 -12.56 -18.73
C ALA A 61 -9.34 -11.43 -18.25
N ARG A 62 -9.66 -10.18 -18.62
CA ARG A 62 -8.88 -9.01 -18.19
C ARG A 62 -9.02 -8.77 -16.68
N SER A 63 -10.23 -8.87 -16.14
CA SER A 63 -10.44 -8.68 -14.70
C SER A 63 -9.70 -9.73 -13.86
N ARG A 64 -9.70 -11.00 -14.29
CA ARG A 64 -8.89 -12.04 -13.62
C ARG A 64 -7.39 -11.73 -13.67
N ALA A 65 -6.88 -11.29 -14.81
CA ALA A 65 -5.46 -10.93 -14.93
C ALA A 65 -5.09 -9.73 -14.03
N ALA A 66 -5.94 -8.71 -13.97
CA ALA A 66 -5.75 -7.56 -13.09
C ALA A 66 -5.77 -7.94 -11.60
N LEU A 67 -6.73 -8.79 -11.18
CA LEU A 67 -6.80 -9.32 -9.82
C LEU A 67 -5.61 -10.21 -9.46
N GLU A 68 -5.11 -11.02 -10.39
CA GLU A 68 -3.93 -11.85 -10.20
C GLU A 68 -2.67 -10.98 -10.00
N ALA A 69 -2.50 -9.95 -10.82
CA ALA A 69 -1.40 -9.00 -10.68
C ALA A 69 -1.43 -8.23 -9.35
N LEU A 70 -2.63 -7.86 -8.90
CA LEU A 70 -2.82 -7.22 -7.59
C LEU A 70 -2.52 -8.19 -6.44
N SER A 71 -2.96 -9.45 -6.54
CA SER A 71 -2.67 -10.50 -5.57
C SER A 71 -1.17 -10.78 -5.45
N GLU A 72 -0.47 -10.86 -6.59
CA GLU A 72 0.98 -11.06 -6.64
C GLU A 72 1.73 -9.89 -5.99
N PHE A 73 1.32 -8.65 -6.27
CA PHE A 73 1.87 -7.48 -5.61
C PHE A 73 1.75 -7.55 -4.08
N TYR A 74 0.57 -7.87 -3.54
CA TYR A 74 0.40 -7.99 -2.09
C TYR A 74 1.23 -9.13 -1.48
N ARG A 75 1.30 -10.27 -2.18
CA ARG A 75 2.07 -11.44 -1.73
C ARG A 75 3.56 -11.12 -1.58
N GLU A 76 4.10 -10.30 -2.48
CA GLU A 76 5.51 -9.90 -2.46
C GLU A 76 5.77 -8.75 -1.48
N THR A 77 4.92 -7.71 -1.52
CA THR A 77 5.18 -6.44 -0.83
C THR A 77 4.90 -6.50 0.67
N VAL A 78 3.84 -7.20 1.10
CA VAL A 78 3.43 -7.21 2.52
C VAL A 78 4.54 -7.77 3.43
N PRO A 79 5.18 -8.92 3.11
CA PRO A 79 6.31 -9.41 3.90
C PRO A 79 7.49 -8.43 4.00
N GLU A 80 7.79 -7.71 2.91
CA GLU A 80 8.85 -6.70 2.87
C GLU A 80 8.54 -5.52 3.79
N LEU A 81 7.32 -4.98 3.72
CA LEU A 81 6.86 -3.90 4.60
C LEU A 81 6.84 -4.32 6.07
N GLU A 82 6.46 -5.57 6.37
CA GLU A 82 6.55 -6.11 7.72
C GLU A 82 8.00 -6.20 8.22
N GLN A 83 8.93 -6.61 7.36
CA GLN A 83 10.35 -6.64 7.69
C GLN A 83 10.89 -5.24 7.95
N LEU A 84 10.57 -4.27 7.10
CA LEU A 84 10.95 -2.87 7.28
C LEU A 84 10.42 -2.33 8.59
N ARG A 85 9.13 -2.55 8.88
CA ARG A 85 8.50 -2.15 10.15
C ARG A 85 9.24 -2.73 11.36
N ARG A 86 9.63 -4.01 11.33
CA ARG A 86 10.40 -4.64 12.42
C ARG A 86 11.77 -3.97 12.59
N ALA A 87 12.50 -3.77 11.50
CA ALA A 87 13.81 -3.11 11.52
C ALA A 87 13.73 -1.70 12.12
N THR A 88 12.77 -0.88 11.66
CA THR A 88 12.55 0.48 12.17
C THR A 88 12.21 0.49 13.66
N LEU A 89 11.40 -0.46 14.14
CA LEU A 89 11.08 -0.56 15.56
C LEU A 89 12.30 -0.92 16.42
N ASP A 90 13.18 -1.78 15.91
CA ASP A 90 14.41 -2.15 16.62
C ASP A 90 15.43 -1.01 16.65
N GLU A 91 15.53 -0.24 15.57
CA GLU A 91 16.32 1.00 15.54
C GLU A 91 15.81 2.02 16.57
N ILE A 92 14.49 2.25 16.63
CA ILE A 92 13.88 3.14 17.62
C ILE A 92 14.20 2.69 19.06
N LYS A 93 14.17 1.38 19.34
CA LYS A 93 14.56 0.85 20.65
C LYS A 93 16.04 1.12 20.94
N GLY A 94 16.92 0.89 19.97
CA GLY A 94 18.35 1.18 20.06
C GLY A 94 18.63 2.66 20.38
N LEU A 95 18.00 3.58 19.64
CA LEU A 95 18.11 5.02 19.87
C LEU A 95 17.63 5.43 21.28
N LYS A 96 16.51 4.87 21.75
CA LYS A 96 16.00 5.11 23.11
C LYS A 96 16.98 4.60 24.19
N ALA A 97 17.57 3.43 23.99
CA ALA A 97 18.55 2.86 24.90
C ALA A 97 19.84 3.68 24.93
N GLY A 98 20.35 4.09 23.77
CA GLY A 98 21.52 4.97 23.65
C GLY A 98 21.32 6.31 24.37
N ARG A 99 20.17 6.96 24.17
CA ARG A 99 19.81 8.20 24.89
C ARG A 99 19.83 8.03 26.41
N LYS A 100 19.33 6.90 26.92
CA LYS A 100 19.37 6.59 28.37
C LYS A 100 20.80 6.44 28.87
N GLY A 101 21.66 5.77 28.10
CA GLY A 101 23.09 5.60 28.42
C GLY A 101 23.85 6.94 28.47
N VAL A 102 23.63 7.81 27.47
CA VAL A 102 24.24 9.15 27.44
C VAL A 102 23.78 10.01 28.61
N ASN A 103 22.49 9.99 28.94
CA ASN A 103 21.97 10.74 30.08
C ASN A 103 22.54 10.25 31.42
N ALA A 104 22.68 8.93 31.59
CA ALA A 104 23.28 8.35 32.80
C ALA A 104 24.76 8.74 32.95
N TYR A 105 25.52 8.74 31.85
CA TYR A 105 26.91 9.17 31.84
C TYR A 105 27.08 10.67 32.18
N GLN A 106 26.23 11.53 31.59
CA GLN A 106 26.24 12.96 31.90
C GLN A 106 25.84 13.26 33.34
N ALA A 107 24.91 12.50 33.92
CA ALA A 107 24.54 12.62 35.33
C ALA A 107 25.71 12.23 36.24
N ALA A 108 26.34 11.08 35.98
CA ALA A 108 27.50 10.62 36.76
C ALA A 108 28.67 11.62 36.75
N ARG A 109 28.90 12.30 35.62
CA ARG A 109 29.97 13.32 35.47
C ARG A 109 29.64 14.67 36.12
N ARG A 110 28.39 14.90 36.54
CA ARG A 110 27.94 16.15 37.19
C ARG A 110 27.89 16.01 38.72
N THR A 111 27.80 14.78 39.20
CA THR A 111 27.74 14.43 40.63
C THR A 111 29.05 13.90 41.20
N GLY A 112 30.06 13.66 40.36
CA GLY A 112 31.44 13.32 40.76
C GLY A 112 32.37 14.48 40.46
#